data_AF-A0A953PTB8-F1
#
_entry.id   AF-A0A953PTB8-F1
#
_cell.length_a   1.000
_cell.length_b   1.000
_cell.length_c   1.000
_cell.angle_alpha   90.00
_cell.angle_beta   90.00
_cell.angle_gamma   90.00
#
_symmetry.space_group_name_H-M   'P 1'
#
loop_
_entity.id
_entity.type
_entity.pdbx_description
1 polymer ?
#
loop_
_entity_poly.entity_id
_entity_poly.type
_entity_poly.pdbx_seq_one_letter_code
_entity_poly.pdbx_strand_id
1 'polypeptide(L)' 'MSLLKRLLGKSTEPPKARVRICVECGMPIADHKDWCSILRGQMEMQRKTAESPARPS' A
#
# COMPACT_ATOMS: atom_id res chain seq x y z
N MET A 1 -13.58 20.95 38.21
CA MET A 1 -12.30 20.99 37.48
C MET A 1 -11.85 19.55 37.12
N SER A 2 -11.47 19.32 35.87
CA SER A 2 -10.60 18.24 35.34
C SER A 2 -11.04 16.76 35.20
N LEU A 3 -12.17 16.28 35.75
CA LEU A 3 -12.61 14.88 35.51
C LEU A 3 -13.45 14.69 34.23
N LEU A 4 -14.25 15.69 33.87
CA LEU A 4 -15.10 15.64 32.67
C LEU A 4 -14.29 15.84 31.36
N LYS A 5 -13.10 16.44 31.43
CA LYS A 5 -12.24 16.73 30.26
C LYS A 5 -11.52 15.49 29.70
N ARG A 6 -11.29 14.45 30.51
CA ARG A 6 -10.73 13.15 30.05
C ARG A 6 -11.80 12.24 29.43
N LEU A 7 -13.09 12.52 29.69
CA LEU A 7 -14.23 11.89 29.03
C LEU A 7 -14.60 12.63 27.71
N LEU A 8 -14.32 13.93 27.60
CA LEU A 8 -14.64 14.80 26.45
C LEU A 8 -13.43 15.22 25.59
N GLY A 9 -12.30 14.53 25.68
CA GLY A 9 -11.04 15.03 25.13
C GLY A 9 -10.13 13.97 24.54
N LYS A 10 -10.70 12.97 23.84
CA LYS A 10 -9.96 12.32 22.75
C LYS A 10 -10.27 13.16 21.53
N SER A 11 -9.26 13.89 21.06
CA SER A 11 -9.31 14.74 19.86
C SER A 11 -10.31 14.19 18.86
N THR A 12 -11.41 14.92 18.67
CA THR A 12 -12.49 14.65 17.71
C THR A 12 -12.00 14.88 16.27
N GLU A 13 -10.73 14.64 16.00
CA GLU A 13 -10.23 14.55 14.65
C GLU A 13 -10.39 13.08 14.25
N PRO A 14 -11.21 12.76 13.23
CA PRO A 14 -11.27 11.42 12.71
C PRO A 14 -9.85 10.99 12.36
N PRO A 15 -9.40 9.79 12.76
CA PRO A 15 -8.04 9.34 12.50
C PRO A 15 -7.81 9.46 10.99
N LYS A 16 -6.90 10.37 10.59
CA LYS A 16 -6.58 10.58 9.18
C LYS A 16 -6.13 9.24 8.61
N ALA A 17 -6.91 8.73 7.66
CA ALA A 17 -6.59 7.48 6.99
C ALA A 17 -5.20 7.63 6.34
N ARG A 18 -4.27 6.75 6.75
CA ARG A 18 -2.93 6.75 6.17
C ARG A 18 -3.01 6.17 4.77
N VAL A 19 -2.82 7.02 3.77
CA VAL A 19 -2.72 6.62 2.38
C VAL A 19 -1.34 6.01 2.17
N ARG A 20 -1.29 4.76 1.68
CA ARG A 20 -0.04 4.13 1.26
C ARG A 20 0.25 4.55 -0.17
N ILE A 21 1.46 5.05 -0.41
CA ILE A 21 1.93 5.46 -1.73
C ILE A 21 2.84 4.37 -2.31
N CYS A 22 2.68 4.08 -3.59
CA CYS A 22 3.59 3.21 -4.35
C CYS A 22 4.91 3.94 -4.58
N VAL A 23 6.02 3.32 -4.17
CA VAL A 23 7.36 3.92 -4.29
C VAL A 23 7.83 4.07 -5.73
N GLU A 24 7.33 3.23 -6.64
CA GLU A 24 7.72 3.22 -8.05
C GLU A 24 6.97 4.25 -8.89
N CYS A 25 5.76 4.63 -8.48
CA CYS A 25 4.81 5.36 -9.30
C CYS A 25 4.23 6.60 -8.62
N GLY A 26 4.47 6.77 -7.32
CA GLY A 26 4.06 7.96 -6.55
C GLY A 26 2.56 8.07 -6.28
N MET A 27 1.75 7.07 -6.68
CA MET A 27 0.29 7.11 -6.55
C MET A 27 -0.23 6.31 -5.33
N PRO A 28 -1.41 6.65 -4.79
CA PRO A 28 -2.08 5.87 -3.74
C PRO A 28 -2.35 4.43 -4.15
N ILE A 29 -1.84 3.45 -3.39
CA ILE A 29 -1.98 2.01 -3.68
C ILE A 29 -3.46 1.61 -3.79
N ALA A 30 -4.34 2.23 -3.00
CA ALA A 30 -5.78 1.94 -3.03
C ALA A 30 -6.41 2.21 -4.40
N ASP A 31 -5.96 3.26 -5.08
CA ASP A 31 -6.52 3.64 -6.37
C ASP A 31 -5.87 2.81 -7.48
N HIS A 32 -4.53 2.72 -7.50
CA HIS A 32 -3.82 2.27 -8.71
C HIS A 32 -3.32 0.82 -8.69
N LYS A 33 -3.49 0.04 -7.62
CA LYS A 33 -2.97 -1.35 -7.55
C LYS A 33 -3.41 -2.22 -8.74
N ASP A 34 -4.61 -2.00 -9.27
CA ASP A 34 -5.16 -2.80 -10.37
C ASP A 34 -4.59 -2.38 -11.75
N TRP A 35 -4.05 -1.16 -11.85
CA TRP A 35 -3.55 -0.53 -13.09
C TRP A 35 -2.10 -0.05 -13.02
N CYS A 36 -1.39 -0.34 -11.94
CA CYS A 36 0.04 -0.07 -11.80
C CYS A 36 0.83 -0.83 -12.88
N SER A 37 1.26 -0.13 -13.91
CA SER A 37 2.02 -0.72 -15.03
C SER A 37 3.33 -1.38 -14.54
N ILE A 38 3.94 -0.81 -13.50
CA ILE A 38 5.19 -1.32 -12.90
C ILE A 38 4.92 -2.62 -12.13
N LEU A 39 3.91 -2.66 -11.27
CA LEU A 39 3.53 -3.87 -10.52
C LEU A 39 3.15 -5.00 -11.48
N ARG A 40 2.39 -4.68 -12.54
CA ARG A 40 2.04 -5.65 -13.59
C ARG A 40 3.29 -6.19 -14.28
N GLY A 41 4.22 -5.31 -14.68
CA GLY A 41 5.49 -5.72 -15.27
C GLY A 41 6.32 -6.62 -14.34
N GLN A 42 6.38 -6.32 -13.04
CA GLN A 42 7.06 -7.15 -12.05
C GLN A 42 6.40 -8.53 -11.89
N MET A 43 5.07 -8.59 -11.79
CA MET A 43 4.32 -9.85 -11.71
C MET A 43 4.53 -10.71 -12.96
N GLU A 44 4.52 -10.10 -14.15
CA GLU A 44 4.80 -10.79 -15.40
C GLU A 44 6.22 -11.36 -15.46
N MET A 45 7.23 -10.59 -15.04
CA MET A 45 8.61 -11.06 -14.97
C MET A 45 8.75 -12.20 -13.96
N GLN A 46 8.20 -12.06 -12.75
CA GLN A 46 8.21 -13.11 -11.74
C GLN A 46 7.52 -14.39 -12.24
N ARG A 47 6.39 -14.27 -12.95
CA ARG A 47 5.72 -15.43 -13.55
C ARG A 47 6.59 -16.09 -14.62
N LYS A 48 7.24 -15.31 -15.48
CA LYS A 48 8.19 -15.83 -16.50
C LYS A 48 9.37 -16.55 -15.85
N THR A 49 9.90 -16.00 -14.75
CA THR A 49 10.99 -16.63 -13.98
C THR A 49 10.51 -17.89 -13.25
N ALA A 50 9.29 -17.91 -12.72
CA ALA A 50 8.72 -19.08 -12.04
C ALA A 50 8.36 -20.22 -13.02
N GLU A 51 7.88 -19.88 -14.21
CA GLU A 51 7.53 -20.85 -15.26
C GLU A 51 8.77 -21.43 -15.98
N SER A 52 9.92 -20.75 -15.86
CA SER A 52 11.19 -21.27 -16.31
C SER A 52 11.97 -21.76 -15.08
N PRO A 53 11.73 -23.00 -14.58
CA PRO A 53 12.67 -23.59 -13.66
C PRO A 53 13.99 -23.64 -14.42
N ALA A 54 14.99 -22.95 -13.87
CA ALA A 54 16.33 -22.88 -14.43
C ALA A 54 16.69 -24.21 -15.08
N ARG A 55 16.96 -24.21 -16.40
CA ARG A 55 17.87 -25.23 -16.94
C ARG A 55 19.23 -24.88 -16.34
N PRO A 56 19.80 -25.71 -15.46
CA PRO A 56 21.22 -25.57 -15.18
C PRO A 56 21.98 -26.07 -16.41
N SER A 57 23.02 -25.32 -16.80
CA SER A 57 24.01 -25.54 -17.88
C SER A 57 23.80 -24.69 -19.13
#